data_AF-A0A2A3YGQ3-F1
#
_entry.id   AF-A0A2A3YGQ3-F1
#
_cell.length_a   1.000
_cell.length_b   1.000
_cell.length_c   1.000
_cell.angle_alpha   90.00
_cell.angle_beta   90.00
_cell.angle_gamma   90.00
#
_symmetry.space_group_name_H-M   'P 1'
#
loop_
_entity.id
_entity.type
_entity.pdbx_description
1 polymer ?
#
loop_
_entity_poly.entity_id
_entity_poly.type
_entity_poly.pdbx_seq_one_letter_code
_entity_poly.pdbx_strand_id
1 'polypeptide(L)'
;MTSRRSRSSATRRTRGKRSHVASMLGVPVPLVLVAFILAALLGVQLTVALEQSTASRSRAVSSSVDTGTGAGKNSSGLPVVNETALGTEVQRLVDAGMIVPPTTFDATTCLRSQGIPESILIMEEVAWNADETPGWLLVYGPMDRETLRANGGTVSALVVTPECGSPDSDAADPDQMRLWSGEVMIGSL
;
A
#
# COMPACT_ATOMS: atom_id res chain seq x y z
N MET A 1 57.88 77.80 -7.48
CA MET A 1 56.96 77.98 -6.34
C MET A 1 55.53 77.66 -6.80
N THR A 2 54.85 76.78 -6.06
CA THR A 2 53.38 76.57 -5.89
C THR A 2 52.49 76.34 -7.13
N SER A 3 51.96 75.11 -7.37
CA SER A 3 50.69 74.51 -6.84
C SER A 3 49.48 74.91 -7.71
N ARG A 4 48.54 74.08 -8.19
CA ARG A 4 48.05 72.74 -7.80
C ARG A 4 47.18 72.14 -8.94
N ARG A 5 47.36 70.83 -9.18
CA ARG A 5 46.44 69.76 -9.66
C ARG A 5 45.20 70.08 -10.52
N SER A 6 45.12 69.41 -11.66
CA SER A 6 43.88 68.80 -12.16
C SER A 6 44.00 67.28 -12.17
N ARG A 7 42.94 66.60 -11.74
CA ARG A 7 42.79 65.16 -11.59
C ARG A 7 41.53 64.80 -12.36
N SER A 8 41.62 63.98 -13.40
CA SER A 8 40.45 63.34 -14.00
C SER A 8 40.86 62.06 -14.72
N SER A 9 40.41 60.95 -14.13
CA SER A 9 40.46 59.57 -14.60
C SER A 9 39.43 59.35 -15.71
N ALA A 10 39.84 58.77 -16.84
CA ALA A 10 38.92 58.21 -17.82
C ALA A 10 39.18 56.70 -17.96
N THR A 11 38.26 55.97 -17.35
CA THR A 11 38.13 54.52 -17.21
C THR A 11 38.11 53.82 -18.58
N ARG A 12 38.99 52.83 -18.72
CA ARG A 12 39.05 51.92 -19.87
C ARG A 12 37.80 51.03 -19.85
N ARG A 13 37.04 51.09 -20.95
CA ARG A 13 35.85 50.29 -21.26
C ARG A 13 35.97 48.82 -20.84
N THR A 14 35.17 48.38 -19.88
CA THR A 14 34.77 46.97 -19.75
C THR A 14 33.48 46.77 -20.51
N ARG A 15 33.61 46.15 -21.69
CA ARG A 15 32.51 45.64 -22.51
C ARG A 15 31.97 44.37 -21.83
N GLY A 16 31.03 44.53 -20.91
CA GLY A 16 30.30 43.43 -20.27
C GLY A 16 28.96 43.23 -20.95
N LYS A 17 28.77 42.06 -21.56
CA LYS A 17 27.57 41.59 -22.28
C LYS A 17 26.26 41.98 -21.59
N ARG A 18 25.38 42.72 -22.28
CA ARG A 18 23.95 42.76 -21.96
C ARG A 18 23.37 41.39 -22.32
N SER A 19 23.07 40.56 -21.32
CA SER A 19 22.25 39.37 -21.51
C SER A 19 20.79 39.82 -21.60
N HIS A 20 20.29 40.02 -22.81
CA HIS A 20 18.86 40.14 -23.03
C HIS A 20 18.27 38.73 -22.91
N VAL A 21 17.74 38.42 -21.72
CA VAL A 21 16.93 37.23 -21.50
C VAL A 21 15.60 37.49 -22.20
N ALA A 22 15.39 36.85 -23.35
CA ALA A 22 14.19 36.98 -24.14
C ALA A 22 13.01 36.41 -23.33
N SER A 23 12.18 37.27 -22.76
CA SER A 23 10.89 36.89 -22.19
C SER A 23 9.91 36.63 -23.34
N MET A 24 9.49 35.38 -23.50
CA MET A 24 8.24 35.07 -24.20
C MET A 24 7.12 34.98 -23.14
N LEU A 25 6.04 35.73 -23.35
CA LEU A 25 4.81 35.79 -22.51
C LEU A 25 4.88 36.49 -21.12
N GLY A 26 5.88 37.33 -20.84
CA GLY A 26 5.91 38.12 -19.59
C GLY A 26 6.28 37.34 -18.33
N VAL A 27 6.59 36.05 -18.48
CA VAL A 27 7.21 35.21 -17.45
C VAL A 27 8.72 35.14 -17.76
N PRO A 28 9.61 35.34 -16.77
CA PRO A 28 11.04 35.17 -17.02
C PRO A 28 11.32 33.69 -17.30
N VAL A 29 11.96 33.41 -18.44
CA VAL A 29 12.36 32.07 -18.90
C VAL A 29 12.94 31.15 -17.80
N PRO A 30 13.79 31.62 -16.86
CA PRO A 30 14.25 30.75 -15.78
C PRO A 30 13.13 30.17 -14.90
N LEU A 31 12.02 30.90 -14.69
CA LEU A 31 10.87 30.36 -13.92
C LEU A 31 10.15 29.24 -14.66
N VAL A 32 10.04 29.33 -15.99
CA VAL A 32 9.43 28.27 -16.81
C VAL A 32 10.28 26.99 -16.73
N LEU A 33 11.60 27.15 -16.75
CA LEU A 33 12.55 26.04 -16.63
C LEU A 33 12.45 25.35 -15.26
N VAL A 34 12.33 26.13 -14.17
CA VAL A 34 12.11 25.58 -12.81
C VAL A 34 10.78 24.85 -12.70
N ALA A 35 9.70 25.42 -13.23
CA ALA A 35 8.38 24.77 -13.22
C ALA A 35 8.39 23.44 -14.00
N PHE A 36 9.09 23.40 -15.13
CA PHE A 36 9.24 22.19 -15.94
C PHE A 36 10.04 21.11 -15.20
N ILE A 37 11.12 21.49 -14.50
CA ILE A 37 11.90 20.57 -13.67
C ILE A 37 11.05 20.01 -12.51
N LEU A 38 10.27 20.85 -11.83
CA LEU A 38 9.38 20.40 -10.75
C LEU A 38 8.27 19.47 -11.26
N ALA A 39 7.66 19.77 -12.40
CA ALA A 39 6.65 18.91 -13.02
C ALA A 39 7.24 17.54 -13.44
N ALA A 40 8.46 17.54 -14.00
CA ALA A 40 9.17 16.32 -14.35
C ALA A 40 9.50 15.47 -13.10
N LEU A 41 9.98 16.10 -12.02
CA LEU A 41 10.25 15.41 -10.75
C LEU A 41 9.00 14.80 -10.13
N LEU A 42 7.87 15.52 -10.17
CA LEU A 42 6.58 15.00 -9.71
C LEU A 42 6.08 13.83 -10.58
N GLY A 43 6.27 13.90 -11.90
CA GLY A 43 5.96 12.82 -12.84
C GLY A 43 6.78 11.54 -12.60
N VAL A 44 8.07 11.69 -12.27
CA VAL A 44 8.94 10.56 -11.90
C VAL A 44 8.47 9.91 -10.59
N GLN A 45 8.10 10.70 -9.57
CA GLN A 45 7.57 10.13 -8.32
C GLN A 45 6.24 9.38 -8.53
N LEU A 46 5.38 9.89 -9.41
CA LEU A 46 4.13 9.20 -9.80
C LEU A 46 4.42 7.89 -10.55
N THR A 47 5.45 7.86 -11.39
CA THR A 47 5.83 6.66 -12.15
C THR A 47 6.40 5.58 -11.23
N VAL A 48 7.18 5.94 -10.21
CA VAL A 48 7.69 4.98 -9.21
C VAL A 48 6.57 4.40 -8.35
N ALA A 49 5.56 5.20 -7.98
CA ALA A 49 4.38 4.70 -7.27
C ALA A 49 3.54 3.75 -8.14
N LEU A 50 3.43 4.04 -9.44
CA LEU A 50 2.75 3.17 -10.41
C LEU A 50 3.55 1.90 -10.74
N GLU A 51 4.88 1.96 -10.76
CA GLU A 51 5.74 0.78 -10.92
C GLU A 51 5.68 -0.12 -9.69
N GLN A 52 5.59 0.39 -8.46
CA GLN A 52 5.31 -0.45 -7.29
C GLN A 52 3.92 -1.11 -7.37
N SER A 53 2.93 -0.40 -7.91
CA SER A 53 1.59 -0.94 -8.15
C SER A 53 1.54 -1.96 -9.31
N THR A 54 2.43 -1.83 -10.31
CA THR A 54 2.39 -2.65 -11.55
C THR A 54 3.44 -3.76 -11.60
N ALA A 55 4.59 -3.62 -10.93
CA ALA A 55 5.58 -4.70 -10.76
C ALA A 55 5.06 -5.83 -9.86
N SER A 56 4.06 -5.53 -9.01
CA SER A 56 3.20 -6.52 -8.33
C SER A 56 2.34 -7.35 -9.29
N ARG A 57 2.34 -6.99 -10.59
CA ARG A 57 1.58 -7.62 -11.67
C ARG A 57 2.54 -8.19 -12.73
N SER A 58 3.47 -9.07 -12.35
CA SER A 58 4.31 -9.79 -13.33
C SER A 58 4.58 -11.24 -12.93
N ARG A 59 3.72 -12.12 -13.48
CA ARG A 59 3.90 -13.55 -13.73
C ARG A 59 4.56 -14.39 -12.63
N ALA A 60 3.73 -14.94 -11.74
CA ALA A 60 4.00 -16.27 -11.20
C ALA A 60 3.36 -17.31 -12.13
N VAL A 61 4.19 -18.19 -12.71
CA VAL A 61 3.75 -19.38 -13.44
C VAL A 61 3.20 -20.35 -12.39
N SER A 62 1.87 -20.39 -12.23
CA SER A 62 1.22 -21.38 -11.38
C SER A 62 1.08 -22.70 -12.14
N SER A 63 1.65 -23.76 -11.58
CA SER A 63 1.28 -25.14 -11.92
C SER A 63 -0.14 -25.41 -11.39
N SER A 64 -1.04 -25.59 -12.36
CA SER A 64 -2.36 -26.25 -12.32
C SER A 64 -2.63 -27.15 -11.09
N VAL A 65 -3.78 -26.95 -10.41
CA VAL A 65 -4.99 -27.81 -10.51
C VAL A 65 -6.29 -27.07 -10.10
N ASP A 66 -7.33 -27.31 -10.90
CA ASP A 66 -8.76 -26.99 -10.96
C ASP A 66 -9.57 -26.08 -9.98
N THR A 67 -10.20 -25.08 -10.62
CA THR A 67 -11.56 -24.52 -10.48
C THR A 67 -12.07 -24.03 -9.11
N GLY A 68 -11.77 -22.77 -8.84
CA GLY A 68 -12.50 -21.88 -7.94
C GLY A 68 -11.78 -20.55 -7.97
N THR A 69 -12.48 -19.43 -8.09
CA THR A 69 -11.92 -18.07 -8.06
C THR A 69 -11.34 -17.75 -6.67
N GLY A 70 -10.23 -18.39 -6.29
CA GLY A 70 -9.59 -18.29 -4.98
C GLY A 70 -8.14 -18.78 -4.99
N ALA A 71 -7.48 -18.59 -3.86
CA ALA A 71 -6.15 -19.12 -3.59
C ALA A 71 -6.06 -20.64 -3.83
N GLY A 72 -4.95 -21.11 -4.40
CA GLY A 72 -4.66 -22.54 -4.53
C GLY A 72 -4.63 -23.21 -3.17
N LYS A 73 -4.95 -24.50 -3.07
CA LYS A 73 -4.98 -25.23 -1.80
C LYS A 73 -3.73 -26.10 -1.59
N ASN A 74 -3.27 -26.21 -0.36
CA ASN A 74 -2.17 -27.12 -0.02
C ASN A 74 -2.66 -28.57 0.18
N SER A 75 -1.73 -29.47 0.54
CA SER A 75 -2.03 -30.89 0.78
C SER A 75 -3.01 -31.14 1.93
N SER A 76 -3.18 -30.17 2.83
CA SER A 76 -4.16 -30.20 3.93
C SER A 76 -5.52 -29.64 3.52
N GLY A 77 -5.67 -29.19 2.27
CA GLY A 77 -6.91 -28.60 1.75
C GLY A 77 -7.13 -27.14 2.16
N LEU A 78 -6.14 -26.50 2.79
CA LEU A 78 -6.20 -25.09 3.21
C LEU A 78 -5.85 -24.16 2.05
N PRO A 79 -6.53 -23.01 1.88
CA PRO A 79 -6.15 -22.00 0.91
C PRO A 79 -4.78 -21.40 1.25
N VAL A 80 -3.89 -21.37 0.27
CA VAL A 80 -2.54 -20.80 0.36
C VAL A 80 -2.60 -19.33 -0.05
N VAL A 81 -2.63 -18.45 0.94
CA VAL A 81 -2.79 -17.01 0.76
C VAL A 81 -1.44 -16.33 0.94
N ASN A 82 -1.16 -15.38 0.05
CA ASN A 82 -0.04 -14.46 0.17
C ASN A 82 -0.56 -13.03 -0.05
N GLU A 83 0.31 -12.04 0.14
CA GLU A 83 -0.05 -10.62 -0.01
C GLU A 83 -0.70 -10.30 -1.37
N THR A 84 -0.27 -10.96 -2.45
CA THR A 84 -0.78 -10.71 -3.80
C THR A 84 -2.14 -11.37 -4.08
N ALA A 85 -2.43 -12.50 -3.43
CA ALA A 85 -3.66 -13.28 -3.61
C ALA A 85 -4.74 -12.93 -2.56
N LEU A 86 -4.37 -12.19 -1.51
CA LEU A 86 -5.27 -11.86 -0.40
C LEU A 86 -6.48 -11.07 -0.86
N GLY A 87 -6.31 -10.11 -1.79
CA GLY A 87 -7.44 -9.33 -2.29
C GLY A 87 -8.50 -10.18 -2.99
N THR A 88 -8.08 -11.12 -3.84
CA THR A 88 -9.00 -12.06 -4.50
C THR A 88 -9.64 -13.04 -3.53
N GLU A 89 -8.90 -13.44 -2.49
CA GLU A 89 -9.42 -14.35 -1.47
C GLU A 89 -10.48 -13.69 -0.59
N VAL A 90 -10.26 -12.45 -0.16
CA VAL A 90 -11.23 -11.68 0.61
C VAL A 90 -12.50 -11.43 -0.22
N GLN A 91 -12.38 -11.08 -1.51
CA GLN A 91 -13.54 -10.96 -2.40
C GLN A 91 -14.33 -12.28 -2.47
N ARG A 92 -13.63 -13.41 -2.68
CA ARG A 92 -14.25 -14.75 -2.70
C ARG A 92 -14.96 -15.06 -1.39
N LEU A 93 -14.35 -14.74 -0.26
CA LEU A 93 -14.90 -14.94 1.08
C LEU A 93 -16.18 -14.13 1.28
N VAL A 94 -16.15 -12.85 0.89
CA VAL A 94 -17.31 -11.95 0.93
C VAL A 94 -18.45 -12.52 0.08
N ASP A 95 -18.15 -13.07 -1.09
CA ASP A 95 -19.15 -13.65 -1.99
C ASP A 95 -19.69 -15.02 -1.56
N ALA A 96 -18.81 -15.89 -1.03
CA ALA A 96 -19.15 -17.24 -0.60
C ALA A 96 -19.96 -17.26 0.70
N GLY A 97 -19.79 -16.24 1.55
CA GLY A 97 -20.61 -16.02 2.72
C GLY A 97 -20.50 -17.09 3.81
N MET A 98 -19.44 -17.88 3.84
CA MET A 98 -19.23 -18.89 4.87
C MET A 98 -18.42 -18.29 6.01
N ILE A 99 -19.08 -18.16 7.16
CA ILE A 99 -18.44 -17.99 8.46
C ILE A 99 -18.61 -19.34 9.14
N VAL A 100 -17.58 -20.18 9.16
CA VAL A 100 -17.55 -21.29 10.10
C VAL A 100 -16.53 -20.88 11.15
N PRO A 101 -16.96 -20.32 12.29
CA PRO A 101 -16.05 -20.14 13.39
C PRO A 101 -15.59 -21.53 13.81
N PRO A 102 -14.30 -21.88 13.70
CA PRO A 102 -13.81 -23.05 14.41
C PRO A 102 -14.07 -22.81 15.91
N THR A 103 -14.35 -23.86 16.65
CA THR A 103 -14.48 -23.75 18.11
C THR A 103 -13.13 -23.52 18.82
N THR A 104 -12.03 -23.47 18.07
CA THR A 104 -10.65 -23.50 18.58
C THR A 104 -9.92 -22.16 18.50
N PHE A 105 -10.48 -21.15 17.84
CA PHE A 105 -9.84 -19.84 17.68
C PHE A 105 -10.76 -18.70 18.15
N ASP A 106 -10.30 -17.91 19.11
CA ASP A 106 -11.03 -16.75 19.62
C ASP A 106 -10.57 -15.46 18.91
N ALA A 107 -11.17 -15.23 17.76
CA ALA A 107 -10.91 -14.05 16.95
C ALA A 107 -11.28 -12.73 17.66
N THR A 108 -12.25 -12.75 18.58
CA THR A 108 -12.67 -11.53 19.29
C THR A 108 -11.63 -11.09 20.30
N THR A 109 -11.04 -12.06 21.02
CA THR A 109 -9.94 -11.80 21.94
C THR A 109 -8.67 -11.41 21.18
N CYS A 110 -8.40 -12.07 20.05
CA CYS A 110 -7.30 -11.69 19.16
C CYS A 110 -7.41 -10.26 18.63
N LEU A 111 -8.56 -9.83 18.08
CA LEU A 111 -8.71 -8.44 17.61
C LEU A 111 -8.57 -7.42 18.74
N ARG A 112 -9.07 -7.75 19.94
CA ARG A 112 -8.93 -6.88 21.12
C ARG A 112 -7.47 -6.72 21.54
N SER A 113 -6.67 -7.79 21.49
CA SER A 113 -5.23 -7.70 21.79
C SER A 113 -4.46 -6.89 20.73
N GLN A 114 -4.94 -6.88 19.49
CA GLN A 114 -4.43 -6.04 18.41
C GLN A 114 -4.94 -4.58 18.48
N GLY A 115 -5.76 -4.23 19.48
CA GLY A 115 -6.32 -2.88 19.62
C GLY A 115 -7.37 -2.52 18.56
N ILE A 116 -7.96 -3.51 17.89
CA ILE A 116 -8.96 -3.35 16.83
C ILE A 116 -10.36 -3.42 17.46
N PRO A 117 -11.14 -2.31 17.45
CA PRO A 117 -12.48 -2.29 18.04
C PRO A 117 -13.58 -2.77 17.07
N GLU A 118 -13.23 -3.07 15.83
CA GLU A 118 -14.17 -3.41 14.76
C GLU A 118 -14.69 -4.85 14.88
N SER A 119 -15.81 -5.10 14.20
CA SER A 119 -16.44 -6.43 14.18
C SER A 119 -15.86 -7.29 13.07
N ILE A 120 -15.71 -8.57 13.36
CA ILE A 120 -15.28 -9.58 12.38
C ILE A 120 -16.42 -9.82 11.41
N LEU A 121 -16.12 -9.68 10.13
CA LEU A 121 -17.04 -9.97 9.05
C LEU A 121 -16.87 -11.41 8.58
N ILE A 122 -15.62 -11.84 8.41
CA ILE A 122 -15.28 -13.15 7.89
C ILE A 122 -13.99 -13.64 8.54
N MET A 123 -13.91 -14.95 8.71
CA MET A 123 -12.74 -15.62 9.24
C MET A 123 -12.53 -16.93 8.48
N GLU A 124 -11.30 -17.19 8.06
CA GLU A 124 -10.90 -18.43 7.38
C GLU A 124 -9.51 -18.88 7.83
N GLU A 125 -9.33 -20.19 7.95
CA GLU A 125 -8.02 -20.80 8.17
C GLU A 125 -7.25 -20.83 6.86
N VAL A 126 -6.03 -20.29 6.87
CA VAL A 126 -5.20 -20.14 5.68
C VAL A 126 -3.79 -20.65 5.94
N ALA A 127 -3.12 -21.07 4.87
CA ALA A 127 -1.68 -21.24 4.87
C ALA A 127 -1.06 -19.95 4.32
N TRP A 128 -0.27 -19.25 5.14
CA TRP A 128 0.36 -17.98 4.79
C TRP A 128 1.68 -18.19 4.05
N ASN A 129 1.80 -17.53 2.90
CA ASN A 129 2.96 -17.55 2.01
C ASN A 129 3.35 -18.95 1.49
N ALA A 130 4.45 -19.00 0.73
CA ALA A 130 4.99 -20.23 0.18
C ALA A 130 5.53 -21.19 1.25
N ASP A 131 5.82 -20.67 2.44
CA ASP A 131 6.25 -21.47 3.59
C ASP A 131 5.09 -22.22 4.27
N GLU A 132 3.86 -22.00 3.79
CA GLU A 132 2.62 -22.60 4.30
C GLU A 132 2.44 -22.46 5.82
N THR A 133 2.84 -21.30 6.36
CA THR A 133 2.70 -21.01 7.79
C THR A 133 1.22 -21.04 8.16
N PRO A 134 0.78 -21.87 9.12
CA PRO A 134 -0.63 -21.89 9.49
C PRO A 134 -1.04 -20.53 10.07
N GLY A 135 -2.20 -20.03 9.67
CA GLY A 135 -2.70 -18.75 10.14
C GLY A 135 -4.21 -18.59 9.96
N TRP A 136 -4.72 -17.51 10.54
CA TRP A 136 -6.12 -17.10 10.43
C TRP A 136 -6.21 -15.79 9.66
N LEU A 137 -6.97 -15.81 8.56
CA LEU A 137 -7.36 -14.61 7.84
C LEU A 137 -8.62 -14.04 8.50
N LEU A 138 -8.49 -12.85 9.09
CA LEU A 138 -9.56 -12.10 9.72
C LEU A 138 -9.88 -10.88 8.85
N VAL A 139 -11.13 -10.80 8.39
CA VAL A 139 -11.65 -9.65 7.65
C VAL A 139 -12.59 -8.90 8.58
N TYR A 140 -12.33 -7.61 8.76
CA TYR A 140 -13.08 -6.74 9.65
C TYR A 140 -13.34 -5.38 9.02
N GLY A 141 -14.38 -4.71 9.48
CA GLY A 141 -14.81 -3.44 8.92
C GLY A 141 -16.01 -2.84 9.65
N PRO A 142 -16.34 -1.57 9.36
CA PRO A 142 -17.50 -0.90 9.93
C PRO A 142 -18.82 -1.29 9.27
N MET A 143 -18.79 -1.92 8.10
CA MET A 143 -19.96 -2.33 7.34
C MET A 143 -20.15 -3.84 7.42
N ASP A 144 -21.40 -4.29 7.49
CA ASP A 144 -21.73 -5.70 7.38
C ASP A 144 -21.45 -6.24 5.96
N ARG A 145 -21.38 -7.57 5.87
CA ARG A 145 -21.03 -8.27 4.62
C ARG A 145 -22.04 -8.00 3.51
N GLU A 146 -23.33 -7.99 3.81
CA GLU A 146 -24.39 -7.78 2.82
C GLU A 146 -24.28 -6.37 2.21
N THR A 147 -24.01 -5.37 3.03
CA THR A 147 -23.73 -3.99 2.58
C THR A 147 -22.47 -3.91 1.73
N LEU A 148 -21.39 -4.61 2.11
CA LEU A 148 -20.15 -4.66 1.33
C LEU A 148 -20.32 -5.33 -0.03
N ARG A 149 -21.11 -6.40 -0.12
CA ARG A 149 -21.41 -7.07 -1.40
C ARG A 149 -22.17 -6.18 -2.36
N ALA A 150 -23.15 -5.43 -1.84
CA ALA A 150 -24.03 -4.60 -2.66
C ALA A 150 -23.34 -3.32 -3.15
N ASN A 151 -22.50 -2.71 -2.32
CA ASN A 151 -21.93 -1.38 -2.60
C ASN A 151 -20.43 -1.41 -2.92
N GLY A 152 -19.75 -2.53 -2.68
CA GLY A 152 -18.29 -2.55 -2.62
C GLY A 152 -17.77 -1.73 -1.43
N GLY A 153 -16.46 -1.61 -1.32
CA GLY A 153 -15.82 -0.79 -0.30
C GLY A 153 -14.44 -1.26 0.09
N THR A 154 -13.81 -0.55 1.03
CA THR A 154 -12.54 -0.99 1.62
C THR A 154 -12.83 -1.74 2.92
N VAL A 155 -12.24 -2.92 3.05
CA VAL A 155 -12.23 -3.71 4.30
C VAL A 155 -10.82 -3.84 4.80
N SER A 156 -10.68 -4.01 6.10
CA SER A 156 -9.40 -4.32 6.71
C SER A 156 -9.24 -5.83 6.79
N ALA A 157 -8.03 -6.31 6.53
CA ALA A 157 -7.67 -7.71 6.63
C ALA A 157 -6.41 -7.88 7.47
N LEU A 158 -6.42 -8.91 8.29
CA LEU A 158 -5.35 -9.25 9.22
C LEU A 158 -5.11 -10.75 9.13
N VAL A 159 -3.85 -11.14 8.98
CA VAL A 159 -3.42 -12.53 9.07
C VAL A 159 -2.64 -12.70 10.36
N VAL A 160 -3.11 -13.61 11.21
CA VAL A 160 -2.50 -13.89 12.53
C VAL A 160 -2.14 -15.35 12.68
N THR A 161 -1.26 -15.65 13.62
CA THR A 161 -0.93 -17.02 13.97
C THR A 161 -2.06 -17.69 14.77
N PRO A 162 -2.12 -19.04 14.82
CA PRO A 162 -3.15 -19.78 15.55
C PRO A 162 -3.16 -19.50 17.07
N GLU A 163 -2.05 -19.03 17.62
CA GLU A 163 -1.94 -18.70 19.05
C GLU A 163 -2.61 -17.37 19.41
N CYS A 164 -3.00 -16.54 18.43
CA CYS A 164 -3.64 -15.26 18.71
C CYS A 164 -4.98 -15.46 19.43
N GLY A 165 -5.17 -14.75 20.55
CA GLY A 165 -6.38 -14.89 21.37
C GLY A 165 -6.39 -16.12 22.27
N SER A 166 -5.29 -16.90 22.33
CA SER A 166 -5.11 -17.95 23.33
C SER A 166 -4.89 -17.32 24.71
N PRO A 167 -5.49 -17.85 25.79
CA PRO A 167 -5.26 -17.34 27.15
C PRO A 167 -3.79 -17.51 27.61
N ASP A 168 -3.05 -18.43 27.00
CA ASP A 168 -1.62 -18.62 27.28
C ASP A 168 -0.72 -17.61 26.56
N SER A 169 -1.31 -16.80 25.66
CA SER A 169 -0.61 -15.83 24.81
C SER A 169 -0.60 -14.41 25.38
N ASP A 170 -1.19 -14.18 26.57
CA ASP A 170 -1.32 -12.88 27.26
C ASP A 170 0.02 -12.15 27.52
N ALA A 171 1.17 -12.80 27.30
CA ALA A 171 2.50 -12.21 27.44
C ALA A 171 3.27 -12.03 26.11
N ALA A 172 2.71 -12.46 24.99
CA ALA A 172 3.34 -12.30 23.68
C ALA A 172 2.95 -10.96 23.06
N ASP A 173 3.94 -10.27 22.50
CA ASP A 173 3.77 -9.00 21.80
C ASP A 173 2.76 -9.17 20.65
N PRO A 174 1.71 -8.33 20.53
CA PRO A 174 0.75 -8.41 19.44
C PRO A 174 1.41 -8.40 18.05
N ASP A 175 2.58 -7.78 17.91
CA ASP A 175 3.33 -7.76 16.66
C ASP A 175 3.96 -9.12 16.31
N GLN A 176 4.17 -10.02 17.28
CA GLN A 176 4.67 -11.37 17.02
C GLN A 176 3.58 -12.32 16.53
N MET A 177 2.32 -12.06 16.90
CA MET A 177 1.17 -12.85 16.46
C MET A 177 0.67 -12.41 15.07
N ARG A 178 1.05 -11.21 14.62
CA ARG A 178 0.61 -10.64 13.35
C ARG A 178 1.57 -11.05 12.24
N LEU A 179 1.07 -11.89 11.34
CA LEU A 179 1.79 -12.28 10.13
C LEU A 179 1.68 -11.19 9.05
N TRP A 180 0.52 -10.54 8.96
CA TRP A 180 0.28 -9.47 8.00
C TRP A 180 -0.94 -8.62 8.38
N SER A 181 -0.95 -7.34 7.99
CA SER A 181 -2.13 -6.47 8.08
C SER A 181 -2.17 -5.50 6.91
N GLY A 182 -3.38 -5.22 6.41
CA GLY A 182 -3.58 -4.21 5.38
C GLY A 182 -5.05 -4.01 5.04
N GLU A 183 -5.27 -3.14 4.06
CA GLU A 183 -6.59 -2.84 3.53
C GLU A 183 -6.79 -3.51 2.17
N VAL A 184 -8.01 -3.95 1.92
CA VAL A 184 -8.42 -4.63 0.69
C VAL A 184 -9.64 -3.93 0.12
N MET A 185 -9.58 -3.62 -1.18
CA MET A 185 -10.72 -3.08 -1.91
C MET A 185 -11.59 -4.23 -2.44
N ILE A 186 -12.87 -4.18 -2.08
CA ILE A 186 -13.93 -5.10 -2.51
C ILE A 186 -14.74 -4.41 -3.60
N GLY A 187 -14.89 -5.09 -4.73
CA GLY A 187 -15.73 -4.62 -5.82
C GLY A 187 -17.21 -4.81 -5.50
N SER A 188 -18.06 -3.90 -5.97
CA SER A 188 -19.50 -4.13 -6.02
C SER A 188 -19.81 -5.13 -7.16
N LEU A 189 -20.77 -6.03 -6.92
CA LEU A 189 -21.34 -6.92 -7.92
C LEU A 189 -22.22 -6.19 -8.96
#